data_AF-A0A212EX40-F1
#
_entry.id   AF-A0A212EX40-F1
#
_cell.length_a   1.000
_cell.length_b   1.000
_cell.length_c   1.000
_cell.angle_alpha   90.00
_cell.angle_beta   90.00
_cell.angle_gamma   90.00
#
_symmetry.space_group_name_H-M   'P 1'
#
loop_
_entity.id
_entity.type
_entity.pdbx_description
1 polymer ?
#
loop_
_entity_poly.entity_id
_entity_poly.type
_entity_poly.pdbx_seq_one_letter_code
_entity_poly.pdbx_strand_id
1 'polypeptide(L)' 'MTSDALAIRRAELTDDGRWACRAANAHGHVTLRLHLSLRAHLTIHAQPHTQFTILKGDKEFAK' A
#
# COMPACT_ATOMS: atom_id res chain seq x y z
N MET A 1 11.19 20.40 20.52
CA MET A 1 9.84 19.80 20.58
C MET A 1 10.02 18.31 20.46
N THR A 2 9.89 17.56 21.55
CA THR A 2 9.94 16.10 21.54
C THR A 2 8.60 15.60 21.00
N SER A 3 8.58 15.04 19.80
CA SER A 3 7.38 14.35 19.32
C SER A 3 7.34 12.97 19.95
N ASP A 4 6.48 12.79 20.96
CA ASP A 4 6.15 11.46 21.47
C ASP A 4 5.32 10.74 20.40
N ALA A 5 6.01 9.97 19.55
CA ALA A 5 5.41 9.28 18.40
C ALA A 5 5.85 7.82 18.36
N LEU A 6 4.90 6.92 18.10
CA LEU A 6 5.18 5.54 17.76
C LEU A 6 5.35 5.44 16.24
N ALA A 7 6.50 4.96 15.79
CA ALA A 7 6.78 4.71 14.38
C ALA A 7 6.91 3.20 14.12
N ILE A 8 6.05 2.67 13.25
CA ILE A 8 6.11 1.28 12.79
C ILE A 8 6.79 1.27 11.42
N ARG A 9 7.93 0.58 11.31
CA ARG A 9 8.65 0.42 10.03
C ARG A 9 8.26 -0.90 9.40
N ARG A 10 8.03 -0.89 8.08
CA ARG A 10 7.54 -2.07 7.32
C ARG A 10 6.23 -2.60 7.92
N ALA A 11 5.24 -1.71 8.04
CA ALA A 11 3.94 -2.08 8.57
C ALA A 11 3.32 -3.23 7.77
N GLU A 12 2.76 -4.20 8.48
CA GLU A 12 2.07 -5.36 7.94
C GLU A 12 0.56 -5.20 8.14
N LEU A 13 -0.26 -5.94 7.37
CA LEU A 13 -1.72 -5.86 7.52
C LEU A 13 -2.21 -6.27 8.92
N THR A 14 -1.41 -7.04 9.65
CA THR A 14 -1.68 -7.43 11.04
C THR A 14 -1.53 -6.29 12.04
N ASP A 15 -0.94 -5.15 11.65
CA ASP A 15 -0.88 -3.94 12.48
C ASP A 15 -2.22 -3.16 12.50
N ASP A 16 -3.19 -3.54 11.65
CA ASP A 16 -4.55 -2.98 11.65
C ASP A 16 -5.28 -3.25 12.97
N GLY A 17 -6.15 -2.33 13.37
CA GLY A 17 -7.09 -2.54 14.47
C GLY A 17 -7.03 -1.46 15.54
N ARG A 18 -7.33 -1.83 16.78
CA ARG A 18 -7.47 -0.88 17.90
C ARG A 18 -6.16 -0.63 18.60
N TRP A 19 -5.77 0.64 18.64
CA TRP A 19 -4.58 1.13 19.33
C TRP A 19 -4.96 2.02 20.51
N ALA A 20 -4.08 2.07 21.51
CA ALA A 20 -4.25 2.95 22.66
C ALA A 20 -2.91 3.60 23.05
N CYS A 21 -2.93 4.91 23.29
CA CYS A 21 -1.83 5.64 23.92
C CYS A 21 -2.25 5.97 25.36
N ARG A 22 -1.43 5.58 26.34
CA ARG A 22 -1.69 5.83 27.77
C ARG A 22 -0.56 6.67 28.37
N ALA A 23 -0.93 7.80 28.94
CA ALA A 23 -0.04 8.65 29.73
C ALA A 23 -0.48 8.61 31.20
N ALA A 24 0.45 8.44 32.13
CA ALA A 24 0.17 8.33 33.55
C ALA A 24 1.17 9.13 34.40
N ASN A 25 0.68 9.66 35.52
CA ASN A 25 1.48 10.29 36.57
C ASN A 25 0.93 9.89 37.95
N ALA A 26 1.49 10.43 39.03
CA ALA A 26 1.07 10.11 40.40
C ALA A 26 -0.41 10.47 40.71
N HIS A 27 -1.03 11.34 39.92
CA HIS A 27 -2.41 11.81 40.12
C HIS A 27 -3.43 11.06 39.26
N GLY A 28 -2.99 10.23 38.31
CA GLY A 28 -3.90 9.47 37.46
C GLY A 28 -3.33 9.14 36.09
N HIS A 29 -4.23 8.84 35.15
CA HIS A 29 -3.87 8.52 33.77
C HIS A 29 -4.93 8.97 32.78
N VAL A 30 -4.49 9.22 31.56
CA VAL A 30 -5.33 9.48 30.39
C VAL A 30 -5.04 8.41 29.34
N THR A 31 -6.07 7.99 28.62
CA THR A 31 -5.93 7.02 27.51
C THR A 31 -6.65 7.53 26.28
N LEU A 32 -5.91 7.69 25.18
CA LEU A 32 -6.45 7.93 23.86
C LEU A 32 -6.59 6.59 23.13
N ARG A 33 -7.76 6.31 22.58
CA ARG A 33 -8.02 5.10 21.78
C ARG A 33 -8.29 5.50 20.34
N LEU A 34 -7.73 4.76 19.38
CA LEU A 34 -7.92 4.98 17.95
C LEU A 34 -8.01 3.65 17.20
N HIS A 35 -8.60 3.68 16.01
CA HIS A 35 -8.64 2.54 15.11
C HIS A 35 -7.73 2.83 13.91
N LEU A 36 -6.67 2.06 13.76
CA LEU A 36 -5.76 2.13 12.61
C LEU A 36 -6.32 1.24 11.50
N SER A 37 -6.56 1.81 10.32
CA SER A 37 -6.95 1.04 9.13
C SER A 37 -5.79 1.00 8.13
N LEU A 38 -5.29 -0.20 7.81
CA LEU A 38 -4.21 -0.42 6.85
C LEU A 38 -4.73 -1.15 5.61
N ARG A 39 -4.23 -0.72 4.44
CA ARG A 39 -4.58 -1.33 3.14
C ARG A 39 -3.31 -1.56 2.34
N ALA A 40 -3.12 -2.79 1.86
CA ALA A 40 -2.07 -3.12 0.90
C ALA A 40 -2.61 -2.89 -0.51
N HIS A 41 -1.88 -2.13 -1.32
CA HIS A 41 -2.23 -1.96 -2.73
C HIS A 41 -1.67 -3.14 -3.54
N LEU A 42 -2.53 -3.79 -4.33
CA LEU A 42 -2.11 -4.87 -5.22
C LEU A 42 -1.68 -4.26 -6.56
N THR A 43 -0.43 -4.52 -6.96
CA THR A 43 0.05 -4.19 -8.31
C THR A 43 0.01 -5.44 -9.16
N ILE A 44 -0.80 -5.46 -10.21
CA ILE A 44 -0.88 -6.55 -11.17
C ILE A 44 -0.22 -6.10 -12.47
N HIS A 45 0.69 -6.90 -13.02
CA HIS A 45 1.24 -6.67 -14.36
C HIS A 45 0.55 -7.60 -15.36
N ALA A 46 -0.36 -7.06 -16.17
CA ALA A 46 -1.01 -7.81 -17.23
C ALA A 46 -0.15 -7.78 -18.50
N GLN A 47 0.27 -8.95 -18.98
CA GLN A 47 0.92 -9.05 -20.29
C GLN A 47 -0.13 -9.03 -21.40
N PRO A 48 0.16 -8.39 -22.56
CA PRO A 48 -0.71 -8.49 -23.72
C PRO A 48 -0.82 -9.95 -24.16
N HIS A 49 -2.03 -10.49 -24.22
CA HIS A 49 -2.28 -11.87 -24.65
C HIS A 49 -2.06 -12.07 -26.16
N THR A 50 -2.10 -10.99 -26.95
CA THR A 50 -1.90 -11.05 -28.39
C THR A 50 -0.99 -9.90 -28.83
N GLN A 51 0.11 -10.26 -29.50
CA GLN A 51 0.96 -9.33 -30.24
C GLN A 51 0.97 -9.77 -31.71
N PHE A 52 0.75 -8.83 -32.62
CA PHE A 52 0.91 -9.07 -34.05
C PHE A 52 2.06 -8.22 -34.57
N THR A 53 2.96 -8.82 -35.34
CA THR A 53 3.97 -8.11 -36.11
C THR A 53 3.38 -7.81 -37.48
N ILE A 54 3.14 -6.53 -37.77
CA ILE A 54 2.82 -6.12 -39.14
C ILE A 54 4.09 -6.25 -39.96
N LEU A 55 4.19 -7.29 -40.77
CA LEU A 55 5.18 -7.35 -41.83
C LEU A 55 4.81 -6.29 -42.87
N LYS A 56 5.73 -5.35 -43.12
CA LYS A 56 5.57 -4.30 -44.13
C LYS A 56 5.46 -5.01 -45.48
N GLY A 57 4.28 -4.97 -46.08
CA GLY A 57 3.94 -5.78 -47.27
C GLY A 57 4.99 -5.70 -48.37
N ASP A 58 5.35 -6.88 -48.85
CA ASP A 58 6.09 -7.06 -50.10
C ASP A 58 5.31 -6.38 -51.23
N LYS A 59 6.03 -5.59 -52.02
CA LYS A 59 5.53 -4.98 -53.24
C LYS A 59 5.18 -6.07 -54.26
N GLU A 60 4.07 -5.82 -54.96
CA GLU A 60 3.73 -6.31 -56.30
C GLU A 60 3.63 -7.82 -56.54
N PHE A 61 2.40 -8.29 -56.77
CA PHE A 61 2.11 -9.07 -57.97
C PHE A 61 0.62 -8.93 -58.35
N ALA A 62 0.32 -7.92 -59.16
CA ALA A 62 -0.88 -7.94 -59.99
C ALA A 62 -0.44 -8.34 -61.40
N LYS A 63 -0.87 -9.53 -61.84
CA LYS A 63 -0.92 -9.94 -63.24
C LYS A 63 -2.34 -10.32 -63.56
#